data_AF-A0A7S1VGR7-F1
#
_entry.id   AF-A0A7S1VGR7-F1
#
_cell.length_a   1.000
_cell.length_b   1.000
_cell.length_c   1.000
_cell.angle_alpha   90.00
_cell.angle_beta   90.00
_cell.angle_gamma   90.00
#
_symmetry.space_group_name_H-M   'P 1'
#
loop_
_entity.id
_entity.type
_entity.pdbx_description
1 polymer ?
#
loop_
_entity_poly.entity_id
_entity_poly.type
_entity_poly.pdbx_seq_one_letter_code
_entity_poly.pdbx_strand_id
1 'polypeptide(L)'
;MIRIKDPAKSLKFYSDLGFTLIDKFDFPQWKFCIYFMASLPKGEVYTLTPGTQAAHDYTWTMEGVALELTHNYGTEDDTDFSYHTGNAERDGFGHIACNVDDVYATCEKLESAGCSFKKKPDEGRMKGLAFVYDPDGYWVEIVKRGDDANIPEEYNFSQTMLRVKDPKKSLAFYKSLGMKILTEKHFDDFSLYFLGSSVVPDDAIPNNMFQPCLELTHNHGTETQEDFKHYNGNEDGRQGFGHIGFLTDDVYETCDFLRPMGYGFRKEPDGGSMKGLAFAYDPDGYSIEIIKRGGIDFGDNRVDEEESK
;
A
#
# COMPACT_ATOMS: atom_id res chain seq x y z
N MET A 1 -1.90 1.48 2.92
CA MET A 1 -3.29 1.94 3.04
C MET A 1 -3.58 3.09 2.07
N ILE A 2 -4.69 3.00 1.34
CA ILE A 2 -5.29 4.11 0.58
C ILE A 2 -6.75 4.31 0.99
N ARG A 3 -7.24 5.54 0.93
CA ARG A 3 -8.65 5.84 1.20
C ARG A 3 -9.46 5.70 -0.07
N ILE A 4 -10.63 5.07 0.05
CA ILE A 4 -11.55 4.79 -1.04
C ILE A 4 -12.95 5.33 -0.74
N LYS A 5 -13.63 5.79 -1.78
CA LYS A 5 -14.95 6.40 -1.66
C LYS A 5 -16.07 5.36 -1.55
N ASP A 6 -16.00 4.34 -2.40
CA ASP A 6 -17.06 3.34 -2.53
C ASP A 6 -16.45 1.93 -2.44
N PRO A 7 -16.60 1.23 -1.31
CA PRO A 7 -16.01 -0.09 -1.11
C PRO A 7 -16.53 -1.12 -2.11
N ALA A 8 -17.79 -1.04 -2.57
CA ALA A 8 -18.30 -2.00 -3.52
C ALA A 8 -17.56 -1.91 -4.87
N LYS A 9 -17.25 -0.68 -5.33
CA LYS A 9 -16.50 -0.47 -6.57
C LYS A 9 -15.03 -0.85 -6.42
N SER A 10 -14.37 -0.39 -5.35
CA SER A 10 -12.93 -0.62 -5.16
C SER A 10 -12.64 -2.10 -4.91
N LEU A 11 -13.43 -2.78 -4.06
CA LEU A 11 -13.28 -4.23 -3.85
C LEU A 11 -13.47 -5.01 -5.15
N LYS A 12 -14.48 -4.66 -5.97
CA LYS A 12 -14.68 -5.32 -7.27
C LYS A 12 -13.48 -5.10 -8.19
N PHE A 13 -13.00 -3.86 -8.32
CA PHE A 13 -11.87 -3.53 -9.17
C PHE A 13 -10.60 -4.32 -8.79
N TYR A 14 -10.26 -4.36 -7.51
CA TYR A 14 -9.08 -5.11 -7.05
C TYR A 14 -9.28 -6.62 -7.15
N SER A 15 -10.50 -7.14 -6.95
CA SER A 15 -10.79 -8.56 -7.22
C SER A 15 -10.66 -8.93 -8.69
N ASP A 16 -11.04 -8.05 -9.62
CA ASP A 16 -10.81 -8.27 -11.06
C ASP A 16 -9.29 -8.32 -11.40
N LEU A 17 -8.44 -7.72 -10.54
CA LEU A 17 -6.98 -7.79 -10.59
C LEU A 17 -6.39 -8.91 -9.70
N GLY A 18 -7.19 -9.90 -9.31
CA GLY A 18 -6.73 -11.09 -8.60
C GLY A 18 -6.52 -10.92 -7.09
N PHE A 19 -6.97 -9.82 -6.49
CA PHE A 19 -6.95 -9.69 -5.03
C PHE A 19 -8.13 -10.42 -4.37
N THR A 20 -7.83 -11.10 -3.27
CA THR A 20 -8.83 -11.70 -2.38
C THR A 20 -9.07 -10.76 -1.20
N LEU A 21 -10.34 -10.52 -0.85
CA LEU A 21 -10.69 -9.84 0.39
C LEU A 21 -10.36 -10.77 1.56
N ILE A 22 -9.34 -10.41 2.32
CA ILE A 22 -8.89 -11.15 3.50
C ILE A 22 -9.79 -10.79 4.67
N ASP A 23 -9.94 -9.50 4.95
CA ASP A 23 -10.65 -9.11 6.17
C ASP A 23 -11.27 -7.72 6.08
N LYS A 24 -12.15 -7.44 7.03
CA LYS A 24 -12.87 -6.19 7.18
C LYS A 24 -12.94 -5.85 8.67
N PHE A 25 -12.61 -4.61 9.05
CA PHE A 25 -12.85 -4.12 10.40
C PHE A 25 -13.77 -2.91 10.34
N ASP A 26 -14.92 -2.99 11.02
CA ASP A 26 -15.89 -1.91 11.15
C ASP A 26 -15.64 -1.09 12.42
N PHE A 27 -15.66 0.24 12.27
CA PHE A 27 -15.51 1.18 13.37
C PHE A 27 -16.65 2.21 13.35
N PRO A 28 -17.90 1.78 13.63
CA PRO A 28 -19.07 2.67 13.57
C PRO A 28 -18.98 3.87 14.51
N GLN A 29 -18.31 3.72 15.65
CA GLN A 29 -18.04 4.80 16.60
C GLN A 29 -17.15 5.92 16.02
N TRP A 30 -16.34 5.59 15.00
CA TRP A 30 -15.46 6.53 14.30
C TRP A 30 -15.88 6.75 12.84
N LYS A 31 -16.99 6.14 12.42
CA LYS A 31 -17.59 6.26 11.08
C LYS A 31 -16.65 5.87 9.93
N PHE A 32 -15.90 4.79 10.10
CA PHE A 32 -15.10 4.23 9.02
C PHE A 32 -15.04 2.71 9.08
N CYS A 33 -14.66 2.11 7.96
CA CYS A 33 -14.33 0.71 7.82
C CYS A 33 -13.00 0.56 7.10
N ILE A 34 -12.24 -0.48 7.42
CA ILE A 34 -11.05 -0.87 6.66
C ILE A 34 -11.23 -2.26 6.08
N TYR A 35 -10.65 -2.47 4.90
CA TYR A 35 -10.67 -3.73 4.17
C TYR A 35 -9.23 -4.11 3.83
N PHE A 36 -8.84 -5.35 4.10
CA PHE A 36 -7.53 -5.88 3.73
C PHE A 36 -7.68 -6.80 2.53
N MET A 37 -6.99 -6.48 1.43
CA MET A 37 -6.99 -7.29 0.22
C MET A 37 -5.59 -7.77 -0.12
N ALA A 38 -5.42 -9.02 -0.53
CA ALA A 38 -4.11 -9.58 -0.86
C ALA A 38 -4.15 -10.49 -2.08
N SER A 39 -3.03 -10.59 -2.81
CA SER A 39 -2.82 -11.66 -3.79
C SER A 39 -2.45 -12.94 -3.05
N LEU A 40 -3.10 -14.05 -3.39
CA LEU A 40 -2.85 -15.35 -2.78
C LEU A 40 -2.19 -16.32 -3.78
N PRO A 41 -1.21 -17.13 -3.34
CA PRO A 41 -0.63 -18.17 -4.18
C PRO A 41 -1.68 -19.14 -4.70
N LYS A 42 -1.46 -19.66 -5.91
CA LYS A 42 -2.35 -20.56 -6.61
C LYS A 42 -2.51 -21.85 -5.82
N GLY A 43 -3.77 -22.19 -5.56
CA GLY A 43 -4.13 -23.36 -4.77
C GLY A 43 -4.23 -23.07 -3.27
N GLU A 44 -3.80 -21.90 -2.80
CA GLU A 44 -4.21 -21.41 -1.49
C GLU A 44 -5.71 -21.09 -1.53
N VAL A 45 -6.48 -21.74 -0.65
CA VAL A 45 -7.91 -21.51 -0.54
C VAL A 45 -8.14 -20.74 0.75
N TYR A 46 -8.44 -19.45 0.61
CA TYR A 46 -8.90 -18.63 1.71
C TYR A 46 -10.40 -18.80 1.91
N THR A 47 -10.81 -19.29 3.08
CA THR A 47 -12.20 -19.66 3.39
C THR A 47 -12.78 -18.93 4.60
N LEU A 48 -11.99 -18.08 5.25
CA LEU A 48 -12.45 -17.33 6.41
C LEU A 48 -13.43 -16.25 5.97
N THR A 49 -14.38 -15.95 6.84
CA THR A 49 -15.36 -14.89 6.61
C THR A 49 -14.75 -13.56 7.09
N PRO A 50 -14.58 -12.54 6.22
CA PRO A 50 -14.12 -11.21 6.64
C PRO A 50 -14.97 -10.63 7.77
N GLY A 51 -14.33 -9.99 8.75
CA GLY A 51 -15.01 -9.45 9.94
C GLY A 51 -15.17 -10.43 11.09
N THR A 52 -14.77 -11.69 10.93
CA THR A 52 -14.70 -12.65 12.04
C THR A 52 -13.36 -12.56 12.76
N GLN A 53 -13.33 -12.94 14.05
CA GLN A 53 -12.08 -12.98 14.81
C GLN A 53 -11.01 -13.88 14.15
N ALA A 54 -11.43 -14.98 13.49
CA ALA A 54 -10.50 -15.83 12.76
C ALA A 54 -9.85 -15.10 11.56
N ALA A 55 -10.61 -14.28 10.83
CA ALA A 55 -10.06 -13.43 9.77
C ALA A 55 -9.12 -12.37 10.34
N HIS A 56 -9.48 -11.75 11.48
CA HIS A 56 -8.61 -10.79 12.18
C HIS A 56 -7.27 -11.40 12.57
N ASP A 57 -7.28 -12.58 13.19
CA ASP A 57 -6.06 -13.28 13.61
C ASP A 57 -5.19 -13.64 12.39
N TYR A 58 -5.81 -14.06 11.28
CA TYR A 58 -5.10 -14.34 10.03
C TYR A 58 -4.49 -13.07 9.41
N THR A 59 -5.20 -11.94 9.36
CA THR A 59 -4.70 -10.68 8.78
C THR A 59 -3.35 -10.24 9.37
N TRP A 60 -3.15 -10.46 10.67
CA TRP A 60 -1.92 -10.05 11.36
C TRP A 60 -0.81 -11.10 11.36
N THR A 61 -1.06 -12.26 10.76
CA THR A 61 -0.13 -13.40 10.72
C THR A 61 0.10 -13.94 9.31
N MET A 62 -0.68 -13.50 8.32
CA MET A 62 -0.55 -13.91 6.92
C MET A 62 0.86 -13.63 6.40
N GLU A 63 1.35 -14.55 5.57
CA GLU A 63 2.57 -14.31 4.83
C GLU A 63 2.29 -13.35 3.67
N GLY A 64 3.02 -12.24 3.64
CA GLY A 64 2.96 -11.27 2.56
C GLY A 64 2.42 -9.92 2.97
N VAL A 65 1.83 -9.21 2.00
CA VAL A 65 1.40 -7.82 2.17
C VAL A 65 -0.04 -7.66 1.68
N ALA A 66 -0.87 -7.04 2.51
CA ALA A 66 -2.22 -6.64 2.14
C ALA A 66 -2.27 -5.17 1.71
N LEU A 67 -3.04 -4.88 0.67
CA LEU A 67 -3.56 -3.56 0.39
C LEU A 67 -4.70 -3.27 1.36
N GLU A 68 -4.46 -2.34 2.28
CA GLU A 68 -5.51 -1.80 3.13
C GLU A 68 -6.27 -0.68 2.41
N LEU A 69 -7.60 -0.80 2.35
CA LEU A 69 -8.51 0.20 1.83
C LEU A 69 -9.32 0.76 3.00
N THR A 70 -9.31 2.08 3.18
CA THR A 70 -10.10 2.75 4.23
C THR A 70 -11.27 3.49 3.61
N HIS A 71 -12.48 3.15 4.05
CA HIS A 71 -13.71 3.80 3.66
C HIS A 71 -14.27 4.61 4.82
N ASN A 72 -14.50 5.91 4.61
CA ASN A 72 -15.22 6.75 5.57
C ASN A 72 -16.72 6.75 5.21
N TYR A 73 -17.58 6.48 6.19
CA TYR A 73 -19.01 6.30 5.93
C TYR A 73 -19.67 7.55 5.35
N GLY A 74 -20.53 7.35 4.35
CA GLY A 74 -21.25 8.40 3.64
C GLY A 74 -20.48 9.01 2.47
N THR A 75 -19.19 8.69 2.29
CA THR A 75 -18.43 9.17 1.12
C THR A 75 -18.92 8.52 -0.18
N GLU A 76 -19.45 7.31 -0.12
CA GLU A 76 -20.06 6.57 -1.23
C GLU A 76 -21.30 7.25 -1.80
N ASP A 77 -22.04 7.98 -0.95
CA ASP A 77 -23.30 8.65 -1.30
C ASP A 77 -23.09 10.12 -1.71
N ASP A 78 -21.94 10.71 -1.39
CA ASP A 78 -21.61 12.10 -1.74
C ASP A 78 -21.07 12.20 -3.17
N THR A 79 -21.85 12.73 -4.09
CA THR A 79 -21.46 12.84 -5.51
C THR A 79 -20.31 13.82 -5.75
N ASP A 80 -20.12 14.80 -4.88
CA ASP A 80 -19.12 15.86 -5.03
C ASP A 80 -17.81 15.52 -4.29
N PHE A 81 -17.82 14.47 -3.47
CA PHE A 81 -16.64 14.00 -2.75
C PHE A 81 -15.68 13.19 -3.63
N SER A 82 -14.37 13.42 -3.45
CA SER A 82 -13.28 12.62 -4.04
C SER A 82 -12.04 12.68 -3.16
N TYR A 83 -11.29 11.58 -3.06
CA TYR A 83 -9.97 11.58 -2.44
C TYR A 83 -8.90 12.17 -3.36
N HIS A 84 -7.80 12.62 -2.75
CA HIS A 84 -6.65 13.11 -3.49
C HIS A 84 -5.70 11.97 -3.84
N THR A 85 -5.49 11.72 -5.12
CA THR A 85 -4.84 10.48 -5.61
C THR A 85 -3.32 10.49 -5.54
N GLY A 86 -2.72 11.56 -5.02
CA GLY A 86 -1.27 11.67 -4.82
C GLY A 86 -0.45 11.91 -6.09
N ASN A 87 -1.05 12.30 -7.22
CA ASN A 87 -0.29 12.54 -8.46
C ASN A 87 -0.34 13.99 -8.97
N ALA A 88 -0.68 14.94 -8.08
CA ALA A 88 -0.56 16.38 -8.34
C ALA A 88 0.86 16.90 -8.04
N GLU A 89 1.07 18.21 -8.22
CA GLU A 89 2.38 18.81 -8.02
C GLU A 89 2.90 18.56 -6.59
N ARG A 90 4.14 18.05 -6.53
CA ARG A 90 4.89 17.66 -5.31
C ARG A 90 4.26 16.56 -4.48
N ASP A 91 3.23 15.87 -4.95
CA ASP A 91 2.75 14.71 -4.20
C ASP A 91 3.78 13.59 -4.13
N GLY A 92 3.69 12.86 -3.03
CA GLY A 92 4.56 11.78 -2.70
C GLY A 92 4.14 10.43 -3.28
N PHE A 93 2.90 10.00 -3.00
CA PHE A 93 2.39 8.70 -3.45
C PHE A 93 2.42 8.60 -4.98
N GLY A 94 2.99 7.54 -5.53
CA GLY A 94 3.04 7.34 -6.98
C GLY A 94 1.86 6.52 -7.46
N HIS A 95 1.91 5.23 -7.13
CA HIS A 95 0.98 4.24 -7.64
C HIS A 95 1.09 2.96 -6.82
N ILE A 96 0.15 2.06 -7.06
CA ILE A 96 0.32 0.62 -6.80
C ILE A 96 0.53 -0.09 -8.13
N ALA A 97 1.15 -1.26 -8.13
CA ALA A 97 1.40 -2.02 -9.36
C ALA A 97 0.94 -3.47 -9.27
N CYS A 98 0.53 -4.02 -10.40
CA CYS A 98 0.26 -5.44 -10.60
C CYS A 98 1.15 -5.99 -11.71
N ASN A 99 1.86 -7.07 -11.43
CA ASN A 99 2.52 -7.84 -12.47
C ASN A 99 1.48 -8.71 -13.20
N VAL A 100 1.61 -8.80 -14.53
CA VAL A 100 0.77 -9.65 -15.39
C VAL A 100 1.60 -10.33 -16.46
N ASP A 101 1.09 -11.43 -17.01
CA ASP A 101 1.78 -12.16 -18.09
C ASP A 101 1.73 -11.42 -19.43
N ASP A 102 0.60 -10.78 -19.73
CA ASP A 102 0.36 -10.02 -20.97
C ASP A 102 -0.33 -8.69 -20.68
N VAL A 103 0.46 -7.61 -20.70
CA VAL A 103 -0.01 -6.25 -20.45
C VAL A 103 -1.09 -5.82 -21.44
N TYR A 104 -0.99 -6.20 -22.71
CA TYR A 104 -1.96 -5.77 -23.74
C TYR A 104 -3.30 -6.48 -23.54
N ALA A 105 -3.27 -7.80 -23.37
CA ALA A 105 -4.48 -8.58 -23.12
C ALA A 105 -5.17 -8.15 -21.81
N THR A 106 -4.41 -7.88 -20.75
CA THR A 106 -4.97 -7.33 -19.51
C THR A 106 -5.60 -5.96 -19.75
N CYS A 107 -4.95 -5.06 -20.49
CA CYS A 107 -5.51 -3.74 -20.78
C CYS A 107 -6.82 -3.82 -21.57
N GLU A 108 -6.92 -4.73 -22.55
CA GLU A 108 -8.15 -4.96 -23.30
C GLU A 108 -9.28 -5.48 -22.40
N LYS A 109 -8.98 -6.39 -21.46
CA LYS A 109 -9.96 -6.88 -20.46
C LYS A 109 -10.46 -5.74 -19.57
N LEU A 110 -9.55 -4.93 -19.03
CA LEU A 110 -9.88 -3.80 -18.16
C LEU A 110 -10.68 -2.72 -18.89
N GLU A 111 -10.32 -2.39 -20.13
CA GLU A 111 -11.07 -1.45 -20.98
C GLU A 111 -12.47 -2.00 -21.30
N SER A 112 -12.60 -3.30 -21.60
CA SER A 112 -13.89 -3.95 -21.81
C SER A 112 -14.78 -3.97 -20.55
N ALA A 113 -14.15 -3.96 -19.36
CA ALA A 113 -14.83 -3.80 -18.07
C ALA A 113 -15.18 -2.34 -17.73
N GLY A 114 -14.85 -1.37 -18.61
CA GLY A 114 -15.16 0.05 -18.45
C GLY A 114 -14.10 0.84 -17.67
N CYS A 115 -12.92 0.27 -17.40
CA CYS A 115 -11.84 0.98 -16.73
C CYS A 115 -11.23 2.05 -17.66
N SER A 116 -10.87 3.19 -17.09
CA SER A 116 -10.19 4.28 -17.80
C SER A 116 -8.69 4.22 -17.56
N PHE A 117 -7.90 4.76 -18.49
CA PHE A 117 -6.43 4.72 -18.41
C PHE A 117 -5.83 6.12 -18.29
N LYS A 118 -4.84 6.25 -17.41
CA LYS A 118 -3.92 7.39 -17.40
C LYS A 118 -2.96 7.32 -18.60
N LYS A 119 -2.58 6.09 -18.95
CA LYS A 119 -1.63 5.74 -20.02
C LYS A 119 -1.88 4.32 -20.48
N LYS A 120 -2.07 4.11 -21.78
CA LYS A 120 -2.13 2.79 -22.42
C LYS A 120 -0.73 2.23 -22.75
N PRO A 121 -0.59 0.91 -23.05
CA PRO A 121 0.71 0.26 -23.30
C PRO A 121 1.58 0.89 -24.39
N ASP A 122 0.95 1.48 -25.42
CA ASP A 122 1.63 2.09 -26.58
C ASP A 122 1.82 3.61 -26.48
N GLU A 123 1.33 4.24 -25.41
CA GLU A 123 1.41 5.68 -25.22
C GLU A 123 2.71 6.10 -24.52
N GLY A 124 3.14 7.35 -24.73
CA GLY A 124 4.32 7.91 -24.06
C GLY A 124 5.66 7.32 -24.53
N ARG A 125 6.72 7.58 -23.75
CA ARG A 125 8.09 7.15 -24.09
C ARG A 125 8.35 5.68 -23.76
N MET A 126 7.82 5.20 -22.64
CA MET A 126 8.01 3.83 -22.16
C MET A 126 6.84 2.96 -22.61
N LYS A 127 7.09 2.07 -23.57
CA LYS A 127 6.08 1.13 -24.09
C LYS A 127 6.08 -0.19 -23.31
N GLY A 128 4.98 -0.93 -23.39
CA GLY A 128 4.85 -2.25 -22.76
C GLY A 128 4.44 -2.23 -21.29
N LEU A 129 3.97 -1.09 -20.78
CA LEU A 129 3.31 -0.95 -19.48
C LEU A 129 2.16 0.05 -19.58
N ALA A 130 1.16 -0.09 -18.73
CA ALA A 130 0.01 0.82 -18.65
C ALA A 130 -0.22 1.34 -17.24
N PHE A 131 -0.94 2.45 -17.13
CA PHE A 131 -1.51 2.92 -15.88
C PHE A 131 -3.02 3.01 -16.05
N VAL A 132 -3.74 2.11 -15.39
CA VAL A 132 -5.20 2.13 -15.30
C VAL A 132 -5.60 2.95 -14.06
N TYR A 133 -6.73 3.62 -14.11
CA TYR A 133 -7.32 4.27 -12.95
C TYR A 133 -8.16 3.26 -12.16
N ASP A 134 -7.97 3.23 -10.85
CA ASP A 134 -8.95 2.61 -9.96
C ASP A 134 -10.22 3.49 -9.85
N PRO A 135 -11.27 3.05 -9.14
CA PRO A 135 -12.53 3.80 -9.02
C PRO A 135 -12.40 5.20 -8.40
N ASP A 136 -11.36 5.44 -7.61
CA ASP A 136 -11.07 6.71 -6.94
C ASP A 136 -10.06 7.58 -7.75
N GLY A 137 -9.50 7.04 -8.83
CA GLY A 137 -8.55 7.71 -9.73
C GLY A 137 -7.08 7.54 -9.34
N TYR A 138 -6.76 6.67 -8.38
CA TYR A 138 -5.38 6.26 -8.13
C TYR A 138 -4.83 5.52 -9.34
N TRP A 139 -3.52 5.64 -9.54
CA TRP A 139 -2.85 4.96 -10.65
C TRP A 139 -2.51 3.55 -10.22
N VAL A 140 -2.89 2.58 -11.04
CA VAL A 140 -2.49 1.19 -10.92
C VAL A 140 -1.65 0.83 -12.13
N GLU A 141 -0.36 0.59 -11.92
CA GLU A 141 0.55 0.17 -12.98
C GLU A 141 0.27 -1.29 -13.34
N ILE A 142 0.09 -1.55 -14.63
CA ILE A 142 0.05 -2.90 -15.20
C ILE A 142 1.37 -3.11 -15.91
N VAL A 143 2.21 -3.98 -15.34
CA VAL A 143 3.58 -4.21 -15.79
C VAL A 143 3.81 -5.68 -16.07
N LYS A 144 4.64 -5.96 -17.08
CA LYS A 144 4.94 -7.34 -17.46
C LYS A 144 5.75 -8.03 -16.35
N ARG A 145 5.29 -9.21 -15.96
CA ARG A 145 6.04 -10.20 -15.21
C ARG A 145 7.35 -10.53 -15.95
N GLY A 146 8.43 -10.75 -15.21
CA GLY A 146 9.68 -11.18 -15.85
C GLY A 146 9.59 -12.62 -16.34
N ASP A 147 10.32 -12.94 -17.40
CA ASP A 147 10.14 -14.18 -18.16
C ASP A 147 10.46 -15.45 -17.34
N ASP A 148 11.28 -15.33 -16.28
CA ASP A 148 11.70 -16.45 -15.40
C ASP A 148 10.93 -16.52 -14.07
N ALA A 149 9.85 -15.74 -13.91
CA ALA A 149 9.17 -15.59 -12.63
C ALA A 149 8.57 -16.89 -12.06
N ASN A 150 8.21 -17.88 -12.89
CA ASN A 150 7.56 -19.13 -12.46
C ASN A 150 6.36 -18.91 -11.50
N ILE A 151 5.62 -17.82 -11.68
CA ILE A 151 4.45 -17.42 -10.89
C ILE A 151 3.20 -17.75 -11.72
N PRO A 152 2.35 -18.71 -11.32
CA PRO A 152 1.26 -19.22 -12.15
C PRO A 152 -0.04 -18.39 -12.06
N GLU A 153 -0.08 -17.33 -11.26
CA GLU A 153 -1.19 -16.39 -11.13
C GLU A 153 -1.18 -15.37 -12.27
N GLU A 154 -2.37 -15.11 -12.82
CA GLU A 154 -2.55 -14.11 -13.89
C GLU A 154 -2.15 -12.70 -13.43
N TYR A 155 -2.35 -12.41 -12.14
CA TYR A 155 -2.03 -11.13 -11.50
C TYR A 155 -1.31 -11.39 -10.17
N ASN A 156 -0.40 -10.50 -9.78
CA ASN A 156 -0.06 -10.33 -8.37
C ASN A 156 0.28 -8.87 -8.05
N PHE A 157 -0.07 -8.45 -6.83
CA PHE A 157 0.37 -7.18 -6.28
C PHE A 157 1.89 -7.13 -6.23
N SER A 158 2.50 -6.15 -6.89
CA SER A 158 3.94 -6.14 -7.10
C SER A 158 4.65 -4.95 -6.47
N GLN A 159 4.02 -3.78 -6.41
CA GLN A 159 4.70 -2.57 -5.95
C GLN A 159 3.75 -1.59 -5.27
N THR A 160 4.26 -0.87 -4.27
CA THR A 160 3.75 0.45 -3.88
C THR A 160 4.87 1.45 -4.11
N MET A 161 4.59 2.54 -4.83
CA MET A 161 5.59 3.55 -5.17
C MET A 161 5.41 4.81 -4.34
N LEU A 162 6.49 5.30 -3.73
CA LEU A 162 6.58 6.60 -3.08
C LEU A 162 7.73 7.43 -3.69
N ARG A 163 7.50 8.73 -3.87
CA ARG A 163 8.57 9.67 -4.21
C ARG A 163 9.31 10.11 -2.95
N VAL A 164 10.63 10.17 -3.01
CA VAL A 164 11.47 10.55 -1.86
C VAL A 164 12.43 11.65 -2.25
N LYS A 165 12.68 12.57 -1.30
CA LYS A 165 13.58 13.70 -1.49
C LYS A 165 15.04 13.27 -1.47
N ASP A 166 15.44 12.46 -0.49
CA ASP A 166 16.84 12.04 -0.31
C ASP A 166 16.91 10.52 -0.12
N PRO A 167 17.30 9.77 -1.17
CA PRO A 167 17.31 8.32 -1.11
C PRO A 167 18.27 7.81 -0.03
N LYS A 168 19.34 8.53 0.33
CA LYS A 168 20.26 8.06 1.40
C LYS A 168 19.53 7.96 2.74
N LYS A 169 18.68 8.94 3.06
CA LYS A 169 17.90 8.95 4.30
C LYS A 169 16.79 7.92 4.25
N SER A 170 16.02 7.86 3.16
CA SER A 170 14.90 6.93 3.04
C SER A 170 15.38 5.48 3.04
N LEU A 171 16.45 5.16 2.31
CA LEU A 171 17.06 3.82 2.34
C LEU A 171 17.59 3.44 3.72
N ALA A 172 18.22 4.37 4.45
CA ALA A 172 18.68 4.09 5.81
C ALA A 172 17.50 3.78 6.76
N PHE A 173 16.41 4.54 6.65
CA PHE A 173 15.19 4.33 7.44
C PHE A 173 14.52 2.98 7.12
N TYR A 174 14.23 2.69 5.86
CA TYR A 174 13.56 1.43 5.51
C TYR A 174 14.43 0.20 5.78
N LYS A 175 15.76 0.29 5.63
CA LYS A 175 16.68 -0.77 6.03
C LYS A 175 16.65 -1.04 7.52
N SER A 176 16.45 -0.01 8.33
CA SER A 176 16.36 -0.15 9.78
C SER A 176 15.07 -0.86 10.20
N LEU A 177 14.02 -0.78 9.39
CA LEU A 177 12.79 -1.57 9.53
C LEU A 177 12.90 -2.98 8.92
N GLY A 178 14.11 -3.43 8.59
CA GLY A 178 14.36 -4.76 8.06
C GLY A 178 14.09 -4.91 6.56
N MET A 179 13.92 -3.82 5.80
CA MET A 179 13.88 -3.93 4.35
C MET A 179 15.27 -4.06 3.75
N LYS A 180 15.38 -4.68 2.58
CA LYS A 180 16.62 -4.75 1.80
C LYS A 180 16.40 -4.25 0.39
N ILE A 181 17.45 -3.69 -0.20
CA ILE A 181 17.43 -3.27 -1.59
C ILE A 181 17.49 -4.53 -2.46
N LEU A 182 16.51 -4.68 -3.33
CA LEU A 182 16.45 -5.76 -4.32
C LEU A 182 17.16 -5.33 -5.60
N THR A 183 16.88 -4.12 -6.07
CA THR A 183 17.53 -3.55 -7.25
C THR A 183 17.43 -2.03 -7.25
N GLU A 184 18.35 -1.40 -7.98
CA GLU A 184 18.39 0.03 -8.22
C GLU A 184 18.44 0.28 -9.72
N LYS A 185 17.71 1.28 -10.20
CA LYS A 185 17.74 1.70 -11.60
C LYS A 185 18.00 3.20 -11.64
N HIS A 186 19.07 3.60 -12.33
CA HIS A 186 19.45 5.00 -12.47
C HIS A 186 19.22 5.46 -13.91
N PHE A 187 18.50 6.56 -14.05
CA PHE A 187 18.25 7.26 -15.30
C PHE A 187 18.87 8.65 -15.25
N ASP A 188 18.75 9.43 -16.32
CA ASP A 188 19.40 10.73 -16.44
C ASP A 188 18.88 11.75 -15.41
N ASP A 189 17.58 11.71 -15.07
CA ASP A 189 16.88 12.69 -14.24
C ASP A 189 16.23 12.10 -12.97
N PHE A 190 16.17 10.78 -12.84
CA PHE A 190 15.64 10.11 -11.65
C PHE A 190 16.30 8.75 -11.38
N SER A 191 16.14 8.27 -10.16
CA SER A 191 16.54 6.92 -9.72
C SER A 191 15.35 6.21 -9.10
N LEU A 192 15.30 4.88 -9.28
CA LEU A 192 14.33 3.99 -8.65
C LEU A 192 15.06 3.03 -7.73
N TYR A 193 14.54 2.83 -6.52
CA TYR A 193 15.06 1.87 -5.55
C TYR A 193 13.93 0.93 -5.14
N PHE A 194 14.11 -0.36 -5.35
CA PHE A 194 13.11 -1.36 -5.02
C PHE A 194 13.52 -2.09 -3.75
N LEU A 195 12.67 -2.07 -2.72
CA LEU A 195 12.94 -2.67 -1.43
C LEU A 195 11.95 -3.78 -1.10
N GLY A 196 12.46 -4.94 -0.69
CA GLY A 196 11.67 -6.05 -0.19
C GLY A 196 11.80 -6.18 1.32
N SER A 197 10.81 -6.80 1.97
CA SER A 197 10.93 -7.23 3.37
C SER A 197 12.10 -8.23 3.54
N SER A 198 12.74 -8.28 4.71
CA SER A 198 13.88 -9.19 4.97
C SER A 198 13.59 -10.66 4.66
N VAL A 199 12.33 -11.06 4.68
CA VAL A 199 11.87 -12.43 4.41
C VAL A 199 11.91 -12.83 2.93
N VAL A 200 11.99 -11.87 2.00
CA VAL A 200 12.13 -12.22 0.57
C VAL A 200 13.55 -12.76 0.31
N PRO A 201 13.81 -13.59 -0.71
CA PRO A 201 15.17 -14.05 -1.05
C PRO A 201 16.14 -12.90 -1.38
N ASP A 202 17.44 -13.08 -1.16
CA ASP A 202 18.48 -12.06 -1.47
C ASP A 202 18.62 -11.80 -2.98
N ASP A 203 18.35 -12.81 -3.79
CA ASP A 203 18.35 -12.76 -5.26
C ASP A 203 16.97 -12.43 -5.84
N ALA A 204 16.01 -12.01 -5.01
CA ALA A 204 14.67 -11.66 -5.46
C ALA A 204 14.70 -10.47 -6.43
N ILE A 205 14.08 -10.65 -7.60
CA ILE A 205 13.91 -9.61 -8.62
C ILE A 205 12.45 -9.14 -8.55
N PRO A 206 12.16 -7.83 -8.47
CA PRO A 206 10.79 -7.32 -8.29
C PRO A 206 9.75 -7.92 -9.25
N ASN A 207 10.06 -7.98 -10.55
CA ASN A 207 9.12 -8.50 -11.55
C ASN A 207 9.01 -10.04 -11.57
N ASN A 208 9.87 -10.75 -10.82
CA ASN A 208 9.85 -12.20 -10.67
C ASN A 208 9.34 -12.63 -9.29
N MET A 209 8.93 -11.68 -8.44
CA MET A 209 8.48 -11.95 -7.09
C MET A 209 6.96 -11.92 -7.01
N PHE A 210 6.42 -12.82 -6.19
CA PHE A 210 4.98 -12.86 -5.89
C PHE A 210 4.59 -11.79 -4.87
N GLN A 211 5.44 -11.60 -3.86
CA GLN A 211 5.26 -10.56 -2.85
C GLN A 211 5.56 -9.17 -3.44
N PRO A 212 4.88 -8.12 -2.98
CA PRO A 212 5.16 -6.77 -3.45
C PRO A 212 6.44 -6.21 -2.80
N CYS A 213 6.99 -5.19 -3.45
CA CYS A 213 8.10 -4.38 -2.95
C CYS A 213 7.67 -2.91 -2.77
N LEU A 214 8.44 -2.17 -1.99
CA LEU A 214 8.35 -0.72 -1.93
C LEU A 214 9.28 -0.13 -3.00
N GLU A 215 8.72 0.59 -3.95
CA GLU A 215 9.48 1.37 -4.92
C GLU A 215 9.65 2.79 -4.40
N LEU A 216 10.89 3.26 -4.31
CA LEU A 216 11.20 4.66 -4.01
C LEU A 216 11.69 5.35 -5.28
N THR A 217 11.00 6.41 -5.69
CA THR A 217 11.41 7.25 -6.82
C THR A 217 12.08 8.52 -6.31
N HIS A 218 13.34 8.73 -6.68
CA HIS A 218 14.08 9.95 -6.39
C HIS A 218 14.28 10.76 -7.67
N ASN A 219 13.72 11.97 -7.72
CA ASN A 219 14.02 12.93 -8.80
C ASN A 219 15.30 13.68 -8.43
N HIS A 220 16.31 13.64 -9.30
CA HIS A 220 17.64 14.14 -8.97
C HIS A 220 17.65 15.64 -8.65
N GLY A 221 18.45 16.03 -7.66
CA GLY A 221 18.60 17.41 -7.20
C GLY A 221 17.62 17.80 -6.09
N THR A 222 16.52 17.06 -5.88
CA THR A 222 15.56 17.33 -4.79
C THR A 222 16.20 17.21 -3.40
N GLU A 223 17.19 16.34 -3.23
CA GLU A 223 17.97 16.12 -2.00
C GLU A 223 18.76 17.36 -1.56
N THR A 224 19.08 18.26 -2.51
CA THR A 224 19.85 19.49 -2.25
C THR A 224 18.97 20.73 -2.07
N GLN A 225 17.68 20.63 -2.36
CA GLN A 225 16.75 21.75 -2.25
C GLN A 225 16.21 21.85 -0.82
N GLU A 226 16.59 22.90 -0.09
CA GLU A 226 16.24 23.07 1.33
C GLU A 226 14.73 23.02 1.57
N ASP A 227 13.97 23.83 0.82
CA ASP A 227 12.50 23.98 0.96
C ASP A 227 11.68 22.93 0.20
N PHE A 228 12.33 21.99 -0.49
CA PHE A 228 11.61 20.94 -1.20
C PHE A 228 11.10 19.89 -0.21
N LYS A 229 9.84 19.49 -0.37
CA LYS A 229 9.25 18.31 0.28
C LYS A 229 8.17 17.72 -0.61
N HIS A 230 7.98 16.42 -0.48
CA HIS A 230 6.78 15.77 -1.00
C HIS A 230 5.61 15.98 -0.03
N TYR A 231 4.39 15.97 -0.57
CA TYR A 231 3.19 15.82 0.25
C TYR A 231 2.95 14.35 0.55
N ASN A 232 2.69 14.05 1.81
CA ASN A 232 2.67 12.67 2.31
C ASN A 232 1.29 12.00 2.21
N GLY A 233 0.28 12.70 1.67
CA GLY A 233 -1.07 12.19 1.48
C GLY A 233 -1.99 12.33 2.70
N ASN A 234 -1.54 13.00 3.76
CA ASN A 234 -2.32 13.22 4.98
C ASN A 234 -2.47 14.71 5.33
N GLU A 235 -1.92 15.63 4.54
CA GLU A 235 -2.19 17.05 4.67
C GLU A 235 -3.63 17.40 4.29
N ASP A 236 -4.12 18.53 4.81
CA ASP A 236 -5.45 19.03 4.48
C ASP A 236 -5.60 19.27 2.97
N GLY A 237 -6.71 18.80 2.40
CA GLY A 237 -6.96 18.80 0.96
C GLY A 237 -6.14 17.81 0.12
N ARG A 238 -5.24 17.02 0.74
CA ARG A 238 -4.41 16.00 0.05
C ARG A 238 -4.62 14.58 0.59
N GLN A 239 -5.72 14.36 1.30
CA GLN A 239 -6.04 13.08 1.90
C GLN A 239 -6.36 12.03 0.84
N GLY A 240 -5.57 10.95 0.81
CA GLY A 240 -5.81 9.79 -0.05
C GLY A 240 -4.97 8.62 0.42
N PHE A 241 -3.69 8.60 0.02
CA PHE A 241 -2.70 7.71 0.62
C PHE A 241 -2.62 7.91 2.14
N GLY A 242 -2.65 6.82 2.90
CA GLY A 242 -2.62 6.88 4.36
C GLY A 242 -1.23 6.63 4.92
N HIS A 243 -0.75 5.40 4.76
CA HIS A 243 0.48 4.92 5.39
C HIS A 243 0.97 3.62 4.74
N ILE A 244 2.20 3.24 5.06
CA ILE A 244 2.73 1.87 4.91
C ILE A 244 2.76 1.22 6.30
N GLY A 245 2.24 0.00 6.41
CA GLY A 245 2.19 -0.76 7.67
C GLY A 245 3.32 -1.78 7.77
N PHE A 246 3.91 -1.91 8.96
CA PHE A 246 4.90 -2.92 9.30
C PHE A 246 4.44 -3.71 10.52
N LEU A 247 4.44 -5.03 10.38
CA LEU A 247 4.29 -5.95 11.50
C LEU A 247 5.65 -6.16 12.17
N THR A 248 5.71 -5.91 13.47
CA THR A 248 6.89 -6.14 14.32
C THR A 248 6.55 -7.03 15.51
N ASP A 249 7.54 -7.70 16.09
CA ASP A 249 7.33 -8.54 17.26
C ASP A 249 7.14 -7.70 18.53
N ASP A 250 7.82 -6.55 18.61
CA ASP A 250 7.68 -5.57 19.70
C ASP A 250 7.62 -4.13 19.17
N VAL A 251 6.47 -3.49 19.36
CA VAL A 251 6.19 -2.12 18.92
C VAL A 251 7.03 -1.11 19.69
N TYR A 252 7.27 -1.32 20.98
CA TYR A 252 8.01 -0.38 21.82
C TYR A 252 9.50 -0.43 21.48
N GLU A 253 10.08 -1.62 21.38
CA GLU A 253 11.50 -1.77 20.99
C GLU A 253 11.74 -1.19 19.59
N THR A 254 10.80 -1.42 18.65
CA THR A 254 10.88 -0.83 17.30
C THR A 254 10.85 0.70 17.37
N CYS A 255 9.96 1.29 18.17
CA CYS A 255 9.89 2.74 18.34
C CYS A 255 11.14 3.31 19.03
N ASP A 256 11.68 2.63 20.04
CA ASP A 256 12.93 2.97 20.72
C ASP A 256 14.10 3.01 19.73
N PHE A 257 14.14 2.07 18.80
CA PHE A 257 15.14 2.01 17.75
C PHE A 257 14.99 3.10 16.69
N LEU A 258 13.75 3.50 16.35
CA LEU A 258 13.49 4.59 15.39
C LEU A 258 13.73 5.99 15.98
N ARG A 259 13.53 6.20 17.29
CA ARG A 259 13.64 7.53 17.92
C ARG A 259 14.97 8.25 17.64
N PRO A 260 16.15 7.61 17.75
CA PRO A 260 17.44 8.23 17.44
C PRO A 260 17.57 8.74 15.99
N MET A 261 16.75 8.26 15.05
CA MET A 261 16.75 8.75 13.67
C MET A 261 16.17 10.17 13.53
N GLY A 262 15.36 10.62 14.50
CA GLY A 262 14.96 12.02 14.64
C GLY A 262 13.80 12.49 13.75
N TYR A 263 13.10 11.59 13.06
CA TYR A 263 11.96 11.95 12.20
C TYR A 263 10.63 12.13 12.97
N GLY A 264 10.55 11.58 14.19
CA GLY A 264 9.41 11.76 15.09
C GLY A 264 8.23 10.82 14.81
N PHE A 265 7.14 11.06 15.55
CA PHE A 265 5.94 10.22 15.54
C PHE A 265 4.69 11.08 15.41
N ARG A 266 3.75 10.65 14.57
CA ARG A 266 2.36 11.14 14.59
C ARG A 266 1.65 10.66 15.85
N LYS A 267 1.92 9.42 16.25
CA LYS A 267 1.35 8.76 17.42
C LYS A 267 2.38 7.82 18.02
N GLU A 268 2.72 8.03 19.29
CA GLU A 268 3.54 7.10 20.07
C GLU A 268 2.74 5.84 20.45
N PRO A 269 3.40 4.70 20.80
CA PRO A 269 2.73 3.47 21.23
C PRO A 269 1.70 3.69 22.35
N ASP A 270 2.04 4.59 23.29
CA ASP A 270 1.19 4.99 24.40
C ASP A 270 0.35 6.26 24.15
N GLY A 271 0.39 6.81 22.94
CA GLY A 271 -0.41 7.98 22.56
C GLY A 271 -1.88 7.63 22.36
N GLY A 272 -2.79 8.50 22.81
CA GLY A 272 -4.24 8.33 22.57
C GLY A 272 -4.89 7.19 23.38
N SER A 273 -6.08 6.77 22.97
CA SER A 273 -6.85 5.69 23.63
C SER A 273 -6.38 4.29 23.23
N MET A 274 -5.96 4.11 21.97
CA MET A 274 -5.47 2.83 21.46
C MET A 274 -3.99 2.66 21.76
N LYS A 275 -3.64 1.67 22.58
CA LYS A 275 -2.26 1.36 23.00
C LYS A 275 -1.67 0.23 22.15
N GLY A 276 -0.35 0.12 22.11
CA GLY A 276 0.34 -0.98 21.42
C GLY A 276 0.42 -0.83 19.89
N LEU A 277 0.20 0.39 19.38
CA LEU A 277 0.32 0.77 17.97
C LEU A 277 0.99 2.14 17.88
N ALA A 278 1.90 2.33 16.93
CA ALA A 278 2.55 3.61 16.68
C ALA A 278 2.41 4.05 15.22
N PHE A 279 2.51 5.35 14.98
CA PHE A 279 2.71 5.94 13.66
C PHE A 279 3.98 6.78 13.69
N ALA A 280 5.07 6.22 13.17
CA ALA A 280 6.32 6.94 12.95
C ALA A 280 6.23 7.78 11.67
N TYR A 281 7.10 8.78 11.55
CA TYR A 281 7.36 9.43 10.27
C TYR A 281 8.64 8.87 9.65
N ASP A 282 8.60 8.65 8.34
CA ASP A 282 9.81 8.46 7.55
C ASP A 282 10.48 9.83 7.26
N PRO A 283 11.64 9.87 6.57
CA PRO A 283 12.36 11.12 6.29
C PRO A 283 11.58 12.15 5.46
N ASP A 284 10.62 11.72 4.67
CA ASP A 284 9.77 12.56 3.82
C ASP A 284 8.43 12.90 4.49
N GLY A 285 8.20 12.36 5.70
CA GLY A 285 7.01 12.61 6.51
C GLY A 285 5.85 11.64 6.21
N TYR A 286 6.05 10.59 5.42
CA TYR A 286 5.04 9.54 5.27
C TYR A 286 4.77 8.87 6.62
N SER A 287 3.49 8.58 6.87
CA SER A 287 3.11 7.83 8.05
C SER A 287 3.50 6.36 7.87
N ILE A 288 4.20 5.82 8.86
CA ILE A 288 4.60 4.41 8.94
C ILE A 288 3.92 3.80 10.17
N GLU A 289 2.95 2.93 9.92
CA GLU A 289 2.26 2.23 11.00
C GLU A 289 3.12 1.08 11.50
N ILE A 290 3.37 1.05 12.81
CA ILE A 290 4.12 -0.01 13.49
C ILE A 290 3.14 -0.74 14.40
N ILE A 291 2.78 -1.95 13.99
CA ILE A 291 1.77 -2.78 14.65
C ILE A 291 2.38 -4.13 15.05
N LYS A 292 1.90 -4.68 16.17
CA LYS A 292 2.37 -5.97 16.66
C LYS A 292 1.94 -7.10 15.72
N ARG A 293 2.85 -8.03 15.42
CA ARG A 293 2.54 -9.30 14.76
C ARG A 293 1.57 -10.12 15.62
N GLY A 294 0.54 -10.67 14.99
CA GLY A 294 -0.60 -11.26 15.70
C GLY A 294 -1.64 -10.23 16.16
N GLY A 295 -1.45 -8.96 15.82
CA GLY A 295 -2.44 -7.90 15.97
C GLY A 295 -2.38 -7.22 17.33
N ILE A 296 -3.29 -6.26 17.50
CA ILE A 296 -3.57 -5.63 18.79
C ILE A 296 -4.97 -6.02 19.23
N ASP A 297 -5.14 -6.21 20.53
CA ASP A 297 -6.48 -6.28 21.10
C ASP A 297 -7.08 -4.87 21.02
N PHE A 298 -8.03 -4.69 20.10
CA PHE A 298 -8.72 -3.42 19.90
C PHE A 298 -9.68 -3.09 21.06
N GLY A 299 -9.80 -3.94 22.09
CA GLY A 299 -10.61 -3.69 23.30
C GLY A 299 -12.11 -3.62 22.98
N ASP A 300 -12.54 -4.49 22.08
CA ASP A 300 -13.82 -4.54 21.39
C ASP A 300 -15.07 -4.34 22.28
N ASN A 301 -15.82 -3.27 21.98
CA ASN A 301 -17.28 -3.31 21.81
C ASN A 301 -17.65 -3.11 20.30
N ARG A 302 -16.87 -3.67 19.37
CA ARG A 302 -17.18 -3.91 17.96
C ARG A 302 -18.43 -4.80 17.86
N VAL A 303 -19.59 -4.16 18.07
CA VAL A 303 -20.95 -4.66 17.85
C VAL A 303 -21.08 -6.18 17.99
N ASP A 304 -21.31 -6.64 19.20
CA ASP A 304 -21.99 -7.92 19.38
C ASP A 304 -23.30 -7.87 18.58
N GLU A 305 -23.33 -8.49 17.40
CA GLU A 305 -24.59 -8.89 16.77
C GLU A 305 -25.15 -10.06 17.58
N GLU A 306 -25.55 -9.83 18.82
CA GLU A 306 -26.48 -10.68 19.54
C GLU A 306 -27.09 -9.92 20.73
N GLU A 307 -28.44 -9.87 20.75
CA GLU A 307 -29.31 -9.34 21.79
C GLU A 307 -29.69 -7.84 21.77
N SER A 308 -30.55 -7.48 20.80
CA SER A 308 -31.71 -6.66 21.13
C SER A 308 -33.00 -7.41 20.78
N LYS A 309 -33.60 -8.01 21.82
CA LYS A 309 -35.02 -8.42 21.84
C LYS A 309 -35.95 -7.23 21.67
#